data_AF-A0A402AN13-F1
#
_entry.id   AF-A0A402AN13-F1
#
_cell.length_a   1.000
_cell.length_b   1.000
_cell.length_c   1.000
_cell.angle_alpha   90.00
_cell.angle_beta   90.00
_cell.angle_gamma   90.00
#
_symmetry.space_group_name_H-M   'P 1'
#
loop_
_entity.id
_entity.type
_entity.pdbx_description
1 polymer ?
#
loop_
_entity_poly.entity_id
_entity_poly.type
_entity_poly.pdbx_seq_one_letter_code
_entity_poly.pdbx_strand_id
1 'polypeptide(L)'
;MPTHSSAHKNSEYDTEHVFARILQALLRRQAFPFAYENAEDPYLIQTHASAVIITPDYVYKLKKPRNFGFFDYSTIGLRQHFCQLEVRLNAPLAAGIYLGVAPVIQALDDTVSFGKTYPPASEPAPGRINGTGRVIDYAVVMRRLPESATLHALLEAGKVTPELMIKVAHVVAQFHTSTAANDSISKAGSINVIRENWDENFRQMRPYIGRTISRKTYTALQHYVYQFLKHDKELLRQRFLHDHIRDCHGDLRLQHIYVLPEDGGSASYCLTASSSMSASAMVMSPVKWHF
;
A
#
# COMPACT_ATOMS: atom_id res chain seq x y z
N MET A 1 -40.09 7.70 -3.29
CA MET A 1 -39.28 6.68 -2.58
C MET A 1 -39.32 5.42 -3.43
N PRO A 2 -38.18 4.95 -3.93
CA PRO A 2 -37.74 3.62 -3.49
C PRO A 2 -36.22 3.52 -3.22
N THR A 3 -35.88 3.22 -1.97
CA THR A 3 -35.12 2.04 -1.52
C THR A 3 -34.03 1.41 -2.42
N HIS A 4 -33.07 2.17 -2.94
CA HIS A 4 -31.77 1.61 -3.38
C HIS A 4 -30.60 1.91 -2.44
N SER A 5 -30.79 2.74 -1.39
CA SER A 5 -29.71 3.10 -0.45
C SER A 5 -29.58 2.17 0.76
N SER A 6 -30.64 1.46 1.16
CA SER A 6 -30.64 0.67 2.41
C SER A 6 -29.93 -0.67 2.29
N ALA A 7 -30.07 -1.39 1.16
CA ALA A 7 -29.46 -2.70 0.98
C ALA A 7 -27.93 -2.64 0.90
N HIS A 8 -27.37 -1.67 0.18
CA HIS A 8 -25.92 -1.45 0.12
C HIS A 8 -25.34 -1.01 1.47
N LYS A 9 -26.02 -0.13 2.21
CA LYS A 9 -25.57 0.29 3.54
C LYS A 9 -25.60 -0.84 4.56
N ASN A 10 -26.63 -1.69 4.54
CA ASN A 10 -26.72 -2.85 5.43
C ASN A 10 -25.63 -3.90 5.15
N SER A 11 -25.31 -4.12 3.86
CA SER A 11 -24.22 -5.02 3.46
C SER A 11 -22.83 -4.49 3.79
N GLU A 12 -22.57 -3.18 3.61
CA GLU A 12 -21.29 -2.56 3.98
C GLU A 12 -21.09 -2.58 5.50
N TYR A 13 -22.16 -2.28 6.27
CA TYR A 13 -22.16 -2.34 7.73
C TYR A 13 -21.88 -3.76 8.25
N ASP A 14 -22.53 -4.78 7.68
CA ASP A 14 -22.28 -6.18 8.05
C ASP A 14 -20.84 -6.60 7.74
N THR A 15 -20.30 -6.16 6.59
CA THR A 15 -18.92 -6.45 6.19
C THR A 15 -17.89 -5.81 7.13
N GLU A 16 -18.10 -4.55 7.55
CA GLU A 16 -17.23 -3.88 8.52
C GLU A 16 -17.27 -4.55 9.89
N HIS A 17 -18.46 -4.98 10.36
CA HIS A 17 -18.60 -5.73 11.61
C HIS A 17 -17.92 -7.09 11.58
N VAL A 18 -18.08 -7.84 10.50
CA VAL A 18 -17.39 -9.12 10.31
C VAL A 18 -15.87 -8.91 10.34
N PHE A 19 -15.36 -7.89 9.64
CA PHE A 19 -13.94 -7.57 9.66
C PHE A 19 -13.43 -7.15 11.04
N ALA A 20 -14.19 -6.33 11.77
CA ALA A 20 -13.85 -5.95 13.13
C ALA A 20 -13.76 -7.15 14.08
N ARG A 21 -14.69 -8.13 13.96
CA ARG A 21 -14.64 -9.38 14.71
C ARG A 21 -13.42 -10.23 14.37
N ILE A 22 -13.06 -10.32 13.08
CA ILE A 22 -11.84 -10.99 12.63
C ILE A 22 -10.62 -10.33 13.28
N LEU A 23 -10.51 -9.00 13.22
CA LEU A 23 -9.38 -8.28 13.83
C LEU A 23 -9.29 -8.51 15.35
N GLN A 24 -10.42 -8.48 16.06
CA GLN A 24 -10.43 -8.76 17.50
C GLN A 24 -9.92 -10.17 17.83
N ALA A 25 -10.26 -11.16 17.00
CA ALA A 25 -9.73 -12.51 17.17
C ALA A 25 -8.22 -12.58 16.87
N LEU A 26 -7.76 -11.88 15.84
CA LEU A 26 -6.36 -11.84 15.41
C LEU A 26 -5.42 -11.05 16.34
N LEU A 27 -5.96 -10.26 17.28
CA LEU A 27 -5.17 -9.58 18.31
C LEU A 27 -4.82 -10.48 19.50
N ARG A 28 -5.18 -11.76 19.47
CA ARG A 28 -4.80 -12.73 20.50
C ARG A 28 -3.48 -13.39 20.13
N ARG A 29 -2.59 -13.64 21.11
CA ARG A 29 -1.31 -14.32 20.88
C ARG A 29 -1.45 -15.68 20.18
N GLN A 30 -2.53 -16.40 20.47
CA GLN A 30 -2.83 -17.72 19.89
C GLN A 30 -3.20 -17.65 18.39
N ALA A 31 -3.46 -16.45 17.86
CA ALA A 31 -3.78 -16.27 16.45
C ALA A 31 -2.55 -16.33 15.54
N PHE A 32 -1.33 -16.44 16.08
CA PHE A 32 -0.09 -16.40 15.28
C PHE A 32 0.54 -17.79 15.16
N PRO A 33 1.22 -18.10 14.03
CA PRO A 33 1.84 -19.41 13.81
C PRO A 33 3.19 -19.58 14.56
N PHE A 34 3.49 -18.70 15.51
CA PHE A 34 4.71 -18.71 16.31
C PHE A 34 4.39 -18.41 17.78
N ALA A 35 5.25 -18.85 18.68
CA ALA A 35 5.19 -18.49 20.09
C ALA A 35 5.85 -17.14 20.33
N TYR A 36 5.27 -16.33 21.22
CA TYR A 36 5.88 -15.09 21.67
C TYR A 36 6.93 -15.44 22.73
N GLU A 37 8.21 -15.18 22.44
CA GLU A 37 9.27 -15.30 23.46
C GLU A 37 9.27 -14.09 24.42
N ASN A 38 8.85 -12.91 23.91
CA ASN A 38 8.79 -11.65 24.65
C ASN A 38 7.36 -11.29 25.07
N ALA A 39 7.23 -10.47 26.12
CA ALA A 39 5.96 -10.19 26.79
C ALA A 39 5.05 -9.14 26.11
N GLU A 40 5.44 -8.55 24.97
CA GLU A 40 4.62 -7.53 24.30
C GLU A 40 3.43 -8.18 23.57
N ASP A 41 2.22 -7.76 23.95
CA ASP A 41 1.00 -8.10 23.23
C ASP A 41 0.96 -7.46 21.85
N PRO A 42 0.36 -8.14 20.85
CA PRO A 42 0.16 -7.53 19.55
C PRO A 42 -0.78 -6.33 19.65
N TYR A 43 -0.49 -5.28 18.90
CA TYR A 43 -1.31 -4.07 18.88
C TYR A 43 -1.71 -3.69 17.45
N LEU A 44 -2.81 -2.94 17.33
CA LEU A 44 -3.40 -2.58 16.06
C LEU A 44 -3.12 -1.11 15.71
N ILE A 45 -2.59 -0.87 14.51
CA ILE A 45 -2.59 0.42 13.84
C ILE A 45 -3.58 0.36 12.68
N GLN A 46 -4.47 1.35 12.59
CA GLN A 46 -5.38 1.45 11.46
C GLN A 46 -4.96 2.56 10.51
N THR A 47 -4.98 2.27 9.22
CA THR A 47 -4.89 3.27 8.16
C THR A 47 -6.25 3.43 7.48
N HIS A 48 -6.33 4.33 6.49
CA HIS A 48 -7.55 4.48 5.69
C HIS A 48 -8.00 3.16 5.04
N ALA A 49 -7.05 2.34 4.55
CA ALA A 49 -7.36 1.15 3.75
C ALA A 49 -6.86 -0.17 4.34
N SER A 50 -6.20 -0.15 5.50
CA SER A 50 -5.62 -1.35 6.10
C SER A 50 -5.73 -1.38 7.62
N ALA A 51 -5.65 -2.58 8.16
CA ALA A 51 -5.44 -2.87 9.56
C ALA A 51 -4.07 -3.54 9.70
N VAL A 52 -3.20 -2.96 10.51
CA VAL A 52 -1.80 -3.37 10.67
C VAL A 52 -1.60 -3.86 12.09
N ILE A 53 -1.45 -5.17 12.25
CA ILE A 53 -1.20 -5.79 13.54
C ILE A 53 0.32 -5.92 13.70
N ILE A 54 0.84 -5.28 14.74
CA ILE A 54 2.27 -5.27 15.08
C ILE A 54 2.52 -6.29 16.17
N THR A 55 3.56 -7.09 16.00
CA THR A 55 4.10 -8.03 16.99
C THR A 55 5.56 -7.64 17.29
N PRO A 56 6.27 -8.28 18.23
CA PRO A 56 7.68 -7.96 18.49
C PRO A 56 8.55 -7.97 17.23
N ASP A 57 8.44 -9.01 16.39
CA ASP A 57 9.35 -9.23 15.26
C ASP A 57 8.69 -9.06 13.89
N TYR A 58 7.35 -9.13 13.83
CA TYR A 58 6.60 -9.16 12.59
C TYR A 58 5.45 -8.18 12.54
N VAL A 59 5.05 -7.82 11.32
CA VAL A 59 3.89 -6.99 11.02
C VAL A 59 2.96 -7.75 10.08
N TYR A 60 1.68 -7.80 10.43
CA TYR A 60 0.61 -8.41 9.64
C TYR A 60 -0.34 -7.32 9.14
N LYS A 61 -0.35 -7.07 7.84
CA LYS A 61 -1.18 -6.02 7.22
C LYS A 61 -2.34 -6.63 6.45
N LEU A 62 -3.55 -6.45 6.97
CA LEU A 62 -4.80 -6.81 6.32
C LEU A 62 -5.38 -5.64 5.54
N LYS A 63 -6.07 -5.94 4.44
CA LYS A 63 -6.82 -4.95 3.65
C LYS A 63 -8.24 -4.81 4.19
N LYS A 64 -8.72 -3.59 4.36
CA LYS A 64 -10.12 -3.35 4.75
C LYS A 64 -11.05 -3.77 3.60
N PRO A 65 -12.13 -4.51 3.85
CA PRO A 65 -12.97 -5.14 2.82
C PRO A 65 -13.92 -4.12 2.13
N ARG A 66 -13.35 -3.17 1.40
CA ARG A 66 -14.08 -2.05 0.81
C ARG A 66 -13.55 -1.71 -0.58
N ASN A 67 -14.44 -1.19 -1.42
CA ASN A 67 -14.05 -0.58 -2.68
C ASN A 67 -13.70 0.91 -2.43
N PHE A 68 -12.45 1.28 -2.65
CA PHE A 68 -11.95 2.65 -2.49
C PHE A 68 -11.95 3.43 -3.82
N GLY A 69 -12.57 2.86 -4.85
CA GLY A 69 -12.62 3.34 -6.23
C GLY A 69 -11.35 2.98 -6.99
N PHE A 70 -10.24 3.60 -6.63
CA PHE A 70 -8.96 3.41 -7.33
C PHE A 70 -8.25 2.08 -7.03
N PHE A 71 -8.65 1.41 -5.95
CA PHE A 71 -8.40 -0.01 -5.73
C PHE A 71 -9.60 -0.63 -5.01
N ASP A 72 -9.84 -1.92 -5.26
CA ASP A 72 -10.97 -2.63 -4.71
C ASP A 72 -10.51 -3.82 -3.86
N TYR A 73 -10.90 -3.80 -2.58
CA TYR A 73 -10.64 -4.86 -1.61
C TYR A 73 -11.94 -5.56 -1.16
N SER A 74 -13.05 -5.34 -1.86
CA SER A 74 -14.38 -5.81 -1.47
C SER A 74 -14.46 -7.33 -1.33
N THR A 75 -13.75 -8.09 -2.17
CA THR A 75 -13.75 -9.56 -2.12
C THR A 75 -12.45 -10.12 -1.55
N ILE A 76 -12.53 -11.32 -0.96
CA ILE A 76 -11.35 -12.02 -0.41
C ILE A 76 -10.32 -12.28 -1.52
N GLY A 77 -10.76 -12.66 -2.72
CA GLY A 77 -9.86 -12.88 -3.88
C GLY A 77 -9.14 -11.60 -4.33
N LEU A 78 -9.80 -10.44 -4.28
CA LEU A 78 -9.15 -9.16 -4.52
C LEU A 78 -8.11 -8.84 -3.43
N ARG A 79 -8.45 -9.07 -2.15
CA ARG A 79 -7.49 -8.86 -1.06
C ARG A 79 -6.27 -9.78 -1.18
N GLN A 80 -6.46 -11.05 -1.56
CA GLN A 80 -5.37 -11.97 -1.90
C GLN A 80 -4.46 -11.37 -2.98
N HIS A 81 -5.06 -10.98 -4.12
CA HIS A 81 -4.35 -10.41 -5.25
C HIS A 81 -3.52 -9.17 -4.86
N PHE A 82 -4.11 -8.25 -4.10
CA PHE A 82 -3.41 -7.04 -3.67
C PHE A 82 -2.35 -7.29 -2.58
N CYS A 83 -2.52 -8.31 -1.73
CA CYS A 83 -1.46 -8.77 -0.84
C CYS A 83 -0.26 -9.32 -1.63
N GLN A 84 -0.51 -10.14 -2.66
CA GLN A 84 0.53 -10.65 -3.54
C GLN A 84 1.25 -9.51 -4.29
N LEU A 85 0.50 -8.54 -4.82
CA LEU A 85 1.08 -7.38 -5.50
C LEU A 85 1.95 -6.55 -4.55
N GLU A 86 1.49 -6.28 -3.33
CA GLU A 86 2.27 -5.51 -2.37
C GLU A 86 3.63 -6.19 -2.07
N VAL A 87 3.65 -7.50 -1.83
CA VAL A 87 4.91 -8.22 -1.61
C VAL A 87 5.81 -8.13 -2.85
N ARG A 88 5.26 -8.42 -4.04
CA ARG A 88 6.03 -8.42 -5.29
C ARG A 88 6.63 -7.06 -5.62
N LEU A 89 5.85 -5.99 -5.46
CA LEU A 89 6.25 -4.63 -5.82
C LEU A 89 7.27 -4.05 -4.84
N ASN A 90 7.21 -4.42 -3.56
CA ASN A 90 8.15 -3.91 -2.56
C ASN A 90 9.43 -4.73 -2.43
N ALA A 91 9.42 -6.02 -2.79
CA ALA A 91 10.57 -6.90 -2.61
C ALA A 91 11.90 -6.36 -3.19
N PRO A 92 11.96 -5.73 -4.39
CA PRO A 92 13.22 -5.21 -4.93
C PRO A 92 13.86 -4.09 -4.10
N LEU A 93 13.07 -3.31 -3.38
CA LEU A 93 13.52 -2.17 -2.56
C LEU A 93 13.57 -2.46 -1.06
N ALA A 94 13.02 -3.60 -0.65
CA ALA A 94 12.85 -4.00 0.73
C ALA A 94 13.11 -5.50 0.89
N ALA A 95 14.23 -5.96 0.33
CA ALA A 95 14.64 -7.35 0.36
C ALA A 95 14.74 -7.85 1.81
N GLY A 96 14.14 -9.02 2.08
CA GLY A 96 14.10 -9.60 3.42
C GLY A 96 13.12 -8.94 4.40
N ILE A 97 12.45 -7.84 4.02
CA ILE A 97 11.42 -7.19 4.84
C ILE A 97 10.04 -7.72 4.52
N TYR A 98 9.67 -7.84 3.24
CA TYR A 98 8.39 -8.45 2.84
C TYR A 98 8.56 -9.96 2.75
N LEU A 99 7.97 -10.69 3.70
CA LEU A 99 8.21 -12.12 3.89
C LEU A 99 7.22 -13.00 3.10
N GLY A 100 6.07 -12.45 2.72
CA GLY A 100 5.07 -13.17 1.94
C GLY A 100 3.64 -12.84 2.34
N VAL A 101 2.73 -13.78 2.04
CA VAL A 101 1.30 -13.67 2.30
C VAL A 101 0.88 -14.79 3.26
N ALA A 102 0.20 -14.44 4.35
CA ALA A 102 -0.40 -15.40 5.27
C ALA A 102 -1.93 -15.41 5.09
N PRO A 103 -2.56 -16.60 4.92
CA PRO A 103 -4.00 -16.70 4.95
C PRO A 103 -4.52 -16.48 6.37
N VAL A 104 -5.68 -15.85 6.49
CA VAL A 104 -6.48 -15.83 7.73
C VAL A 104 -7.45 -17.01 7.66
N ILE A 105 -7.33 -17.92 8.62
CA ILE A 105 -8.06 -19.18 8.66
C ILE A 105 -9.08 -19.11 9.80
N GLN A 106 -10.33 -19.45 9.49
CA GLN A 106 -11.32 -19.82 10.50
C GLN A 106 -11.36 -21.35 10.58
N ALA A 107 -10.97 -21.89 11.74
CA ALA A 107 -10.99 -23.32 12.00
C ALA A 107 -12.43 -23.85 12.20
N LEU A 108 -12.57 -25.16 12.37
CA LEU A 108 -13.87 -25.82 12.54
C LEU A 108 -14.56 -25.45 13.86
N ASP A 109 -13.81 -25.03 14.86
CA ASP A 109 -14.29 -24.55 16.17
C ASP A 109 -14.51 -23.02 16.20
N ASP A 110 -14.59 -22.38 15.02
CA ASP A 110 -14.71 -20.94 14.83
C ASP A 110 -13.54 -20.09 15.33
N THR A 111 -12.42 -20.71 15.75
CA THR A 111 -11.21 -19.95 16.06
C THR A 111 -10.62 -19.33 14.80
N VAL A 112 -10.13 -18.08 14.91
CA VAL A 112 -9.54 -17.34 13.79
C VAL A 112 -8.06 -17.10 14.08
N SER A 113 -7.21 -17.49 13.13
CA SER A 113 -5.76 -17.35 13.23
C SER A 113 -5.12 -17.10 11.86
N PHE A 114 -3.88 -16.64 11.87
CA PHE A 114 -3.02 -16.63 10.70
C PHE A 114 -2.46 -18.03 10.46
N GLY A 115 -2.52 -18.49 9.21
CA GLY A 115 -1.75 -19.64 8.76
C GLY A 115 -0.27 -19.30 8.56
N LYS A 116 0.51 -20.28 8.11
CA LYS A 116 1.91 -20.05 7.73
C LYS A 116 2.02 -19.02 6.59
N THR A 117 3.14 -18.32 6.53
CA THR A 117 3.46 -17.39 5.45
C THR A 117 3.90 -18.14 4.20
N TYR A 118 3.38 -17.74 3.04
CA TYR A 118 3.74 -18.30 1.74
C TYR A 118 4.38 -17.25 0.84
N PRO A 119 5.27 -17.65 -0.09
CA PRO A 119 5.60 -16.82 -1.23
C PRO A 119 4.33 -16.42 -2.01
N PRO A 120 4.28 -15.22 -2.62
CA PRO A 120 3.13 -14.80 -3.41
C PRO A 120 2.74 -15.83 -4.47
N ALA A 121 1.43 -16.08 -4.61
CA ALA A 121 0.84 -17.07 -5.51
C ALA A 121 1.06 -18.54 -5.12
N SER A 122 1.57 -18.81 -3.93
CA SER A 122 1.71 -20.17 -3.36
C SER A 122 0.79 -20.42 -2.16
N GLU A 123 0.09 -19.39 -1.68
CA GLU A 123 -0.88 -19.49 -0.60
C GLU A 123 -2.19 -20.18 -1.04
N PRO A 124 -2.90 -20.87 -0.12
CA PRO A 124 -4.17 -21.52 -0.45
C PRO A 124 -5.21 -20.50 -0.94
N ALA A 125 -6.04 -20.91 -1.90
CA ALA A 125 -7.15 -20.10 -2.41
C ALA A 125 -8.23 -19.85 -1.35
N PRO A 126 -9.09 -18.82 -1.53
CA PRO A 126 -10.19 -18.55 -0.61
C PRO A 126 -11.14 -19.75 -0.50
N GLY A 127 -11.67 -20.01 0.69
CA GLY A 127 -12.63 -21.09 0.91
C GLY A 127 -12.11 -22.26 1.76
N ARG A 128 -12.75 -23.42 1.66
CA ARG A 128 -12.47 -24.56 2.55
C ARG A 128 -11.07 -25.14 2.33
N ILE A 129 -10.39 -25.42 3.43
CA ILE A 129 -9.15 -26.20 3.47
C ILE A 129 -9.47 -27.51 4.21
N ASN A 130 -9.26 -28.64 3.54
CA ASN A 130 -9.60 -29.96 4.07
C ASN A 130 -8.94 -30.19 5.44
N GLY A 131 -9.77 -30.46 6.46
CA GLY A 131 -9.31 -30.79 7.81
C GLY A 131 -8.83 -29.61 8.67
N THR A 132 -8.70 -28.39 8.13
CA THR A 132 -8.18 -27.22 8.87
C THR A 132 -9.15 -26.04 8.97
N GLY A 133 -10.23 -26.01 8.18
CA GLY A 133 -11.24 -24.94 8.24
C GLY A 133 -11.43 -24.23 6.91
N ARG A 134 -11.45 -22.88 6.91
CA ARG A 134 -11.64 -22.05 5.71
C ARG A 134 -10.74 -20.81 5.72
N VAL A 135 -10.16 -20.47 4.56
CA VAL A 135 -9.51 -19.17 4.35
C VAL A 135 -10.58 -18.10 4.20
N ILE A 136 -10.55 -17.10 5.08
CA ILE A 136 -11.51 -16.01 5.15
C ILE A 136 -10.92 -14.63 4.84
N ASP A 137 -9.60 -14.50 4.86
CA ASP A 137 -8.89 -13.29 4.46
C ASP A 137 -7.39 -13.57 4.22
N TYR A 138 -6.60 -12.52 3.94
CA TYR A 138 -5.14 -12.58 3.80
C TYR A 138 -4.47 -11.37 4.48
N ALA A 139 -3.23 -11.59 4.89
CA ALA A 139 -2.34 -10.54 5.39
C ALA A 139 -1.01 -10.56 4.63
N VAL A 140 -0.46 -9.38 4.37
CA VAL A 140 0.96 -9.24 4.04
C VAL A 140 1.76 -9.36 5.32
N VAL A 141 2.79 -10.22 5.31
CA VAL A 141 3.68 -10.42 6.45
C VAL A 141 5.00 -9.73 6.18
N MET A 142 5.44 -8.90 7.12
CA MET A 142 6.70 -8.16 7.04
C MET A 142 7.51 -8.32 8.32
N ARG A 143 8.82 -8.12 8.25
CA ARG A 143 9.64 -7.87 9.45
C ARG A 143 9.26 -6.51 10.06
N ARG A 144 9.18 -6.43 11.38
CA ARG A 144 9.08 -5.14 12.07
C ARG A 144 10.42 -4.42 11.95
N LEU A 145 10.37 -3.18 11.47
CA LEU A 145 11.53 -2.31 11.42
C LEU A 145 11.50 -1.33 12.59
N PRO A 146 12.66 -0.94 13.14
CA PRO A 146 12.73 0.02 14.22
C PRO A 146 12.31 1.41 13.72
N GLU A 147 11.35 2.04 14.40
CA GLU A 147 10.85 3.37 14.01
C GLU A 147 11.95 4.45 14.01
N SER A 148 12.94 4.29 14.89
CA SER A 148 14.12 5.16 14.99
C SER A 148 15.04 5.11 13.76
N ALA A 149 14.90 4.09 12.91
CA ALA A 149 15.66 3.97 11.67
C ALA A 149 14.97 4.62 10.46
N THR A 150 13.78 5.18 10.63
CA THR A 150 13.14 5.94 9.55
C THR A 150 13.95 7.21 9.24
N LEU A 151 14.01 7.62 7.98
CA LEU A 151 14.68 8.86 7.57
C LEU A 151 14.02 10.08 8.23
N HIS A 152 12.72 9.99 8.53
CA HIS A 152 12.02 11.00 9.32
C HIS A 152 12.57 11.12 10.75
N ALA A 153 12.69 10.01 11.49
CA ALA A 153 13.24 10.01 12.84
C ALA A 153 14.72 10.44 12.86
N LEU A 154 15.51 10.03 11.84
CA LEU A 154 16.88 10.48 11.69
C LEU A 154 16.97 11.98 11.43
N LEU A 155 16.03 12.55 10.66
CA LEU A 155 15.97 13.98 10.40
C LEU A 155 15.67 14.75 11.68
N GLU A 156 14.66 14.31 12.45
CA GLU A 156 14.32 14.91 13.74
C GLU A 156 15.47 14.83 14.75
N ALA A 157 16.23 13.74 14.72
CA ALA A 157 17.42 13.56 15.55
C ALA A 157 18.68 14.30 15.04
N GLY A 158 18.59 15.07 13.95
CA GLY A 158 19.73 15.78 13.36
C GLY A 158 20.82 14.88 12.76
N LYS A 159 20.47 13.64 12.39
CA LYS A 159 21.40 12.62 11.87
C LYS A 159 21.42 12.50 10.34
N VAL A 160 20.60 13.29 9.64
CA VAL A 160 20.58 13.31 8.17
C VAL A 160 21.66 14.23 7.65
N THR A 161 22.60 13.68 6.89
CA THR A 161 23.68 14.43 6.25
C THR A 161 23.46 14.53 4.72
N PRO A 162 24.11 15.49 4.04
CA PRO A 162 24.09 15.55 2.57
C PRO A 162 24.54 14.23 1.91
N GLU A 163 25.55 13.56 2.47
CA GLU A 163 26.07 12.29 1.96
C GLU A 163 25.03 11.16 2.07
N LEU A 164 24.25 11.14 3.17
CA LEU A 164 23.14 10.21 3.32
C LEU A 164 22.06 10.44 2.25
N MET A 165 21.71 11.70 1.99
CA MET A 165 20.71 12.04 0.98
C MET A 165 21.17 11.67 -0.43
N ILE A 166 22.46 11.83 -0.75
CA ILE A 166 23.03 11.36 -2.02
C ILE A 166 22.88 9.84 -2.15
N LYS A 167 23.14 9.08 -1.09
CA LYS A 167 22.97 7.61 -1.11
C LYS A 167 21.50 7.21 -1.35
N VAL A 168 20.56 7.85 -0.67
CA VAL A 168 19.11 7.63 -0.90
C VAL A 168 18.74 7.96 -2.34
N ALA A 169 19.23 9.09 -2.88
CA ALA A 169 18.96 9.49 -4.26
C ALA A 169 19.51 8.46 -5.27
N HIS A 170 20.70 7.91 -5.05
CA HIS A 170 21.26 6.85 -5.90
C HIS A 170 20.40 5.58 -5.89
N VAL A 171 19.92 5.12 -4.72
CA VAL A 171 19.03 3.95 -4.64
C VAL A 171 17.75 4.17 -5.44
N VAL A 172 17.12 5.34 -5.30
CA VAL A 172 15.91 5.70 -6.05
C VAL A 172 16.18 5.79 -7.56
N ALA A 173 17.27 6.46 -7.95
CA ALA A 173 17.65 6.60 -9.36
C ALA A 173 17.96 5.25 -10.02
N GLN A 174 18.70 4.38 -9.30
CA GLN A 174 19.02 3.04 -9.77
C GLN A 174 17.75 2.20 -9.93
N PHE A 175 16.83 2.25 -8.96
CA PHE A 175 15.55 1.55 -9.05
C PHE A 175 14.70 2.04 -10.22
N HIS A 176 14.58 3.36 -10.41
CA HIS A 176 13.85 3.92 -11.56
C HIS A 176 14.46 3.51 -12.91
N THR A 177 15.78 3.33 -12.97
CA THR A 177 16.48 2.93 -14.19
C THR A 177 16.38 1.43 -14.48
N SER A 178 16.38 0.58 -13.44
CA SER A 178 16.33 -0.88 -13.58
C SER A 178 14.92 -1.45 -13.67
N THR A 179 13.91 -0.70 -13.24
CA THR A 179 12.51 -1.13 -13.29
C THR A 179 12.01 -1.25 -14.73
N ALA A 180 11.20 -2.27 -14.98
CA ALA A 180 10.63 -2.53 -16.28
C ALA A 180 9.90 -1.29 -16.86
N ALA A 181 10.14 -1.04 -18.14
CA ALA A 181 9.22 -0.32 -19.00
C ALA A 181 8.78 -1.30 -20.07
N ASN A 182 7.47 -1.52 -20.18
CA ASN A 182 6.87 -2.30 -21.24
C ASN A 182 5.63 -1.56 -21.74
N ASP A 183 5.08 -1.98 -22.87
CA ASP A 183 3.92 -1.31 -23.49
C ASP A 183 2.73 -1.13 -22.54
N SER A 184 2.49 -2.08 -21.64
CA SER A 184 1.41 -1.98 -20.66
C SER A 184 1.69 -0.86 -19.65
N ILE A 185 2.91 -0.80 -19.12
CA ILE A 185 3.37 0.23 -18.18
C ILE A 185 3.34 1.61 -18.85
N SER A 186 3.87 1.72 -20.07
CA SER A 186 3.88 2.98 -20.82
C SER A 186 2.45 3.47 -21.08
N LYS A 187 1.53 2.58 -21.49
CA LYS A 187 0.11 2.93 -21.69
C LYS A 187 -0.56 3.42 -20.40
N ALA A 188 -0.23 2.82 -19.25
CA ALA A 188 -0.74 3.27 -17.95
C ALA A 188 -0.29 4.70 -17.60
N GLY A 189 0.86 5.16 -18.11
CA GLY A 189 1.33 6.54 -17.97
C GLY A 189 0.86 7.50 -19.07
N SER A 190 -0.07 7.10 -19.94
CA SER A 190 -0.56 7.97 -21.01
C SER A 190 -1.39 9.14 -20.48
N ILE A 191 -1.39 10.27 -21.19
CA ILE A 191 -2.17 11.46 -20.81
C ILE A 191 -3.67 11.18 -20.61
N ASN A 192 -4.22 10.24 -21.38
CA ASN A 192 -5.62 9.84 -21.25
C ASN A 192 -5.87 9.13 -19.92
N VAL A 193 -4.98 8.21 -19.52
CA VAL A 193 -5.08 7.52 -18.22
C VAL A 193 -4.85 8.49 -17.07
N ILE A 194 -3.86 9.38 -17.18
CA ILE A 194 -3.61 10.43 -16.18
C ILE A 194 -4.86 11.30 -15.99
N ARG A 195 -5.48 11.74 -17.09
CA ARG A 195 -6.71 12.52 -17.03
C ARG A 195 -7.85 11.75 -16.39
N GLU A 196 -8.06 10.49 -16.78
CA GLU A 196 -9.13 9.66 -16.19
C GLU A 196 -8.94 9.46 -14.68
N ASN A 197 -7.71 9.25 -14.21
CA ASN A 197 -7.40 9.16 -12.78
C ASN A 197 -7.76 10.46 -12.04
N TRP A 198 -7.48 11.62 -12.64
CA TRP A 198 -7.88 12.91 -12.08
C TRP A 198 -9.40 13.11 -12.11
N ASP A 199 -10.08 12.75 -13.19
CA ASP A 199 -11.53 12.85 -13.31
C ASP A 199 -12.22 11.96 -12.26
N GLU A 200 -11.69 10.76 -12.02
CA GLU A 200 -12.16 9.87 -10.96
C GLU A 200 -11.94 10.47 -9.56
N ASN A 201 -10.75 10.99 -9.27
CA ASN A 201 -10.49 11.71 -8.01
C ASN A 201 -11.49 12.87 -7.82
N PHE A 202 -11.77 13.64 -8.87
CA PHE A 202 -12.76 14.72 -8.80
C PHE A 202 -14.18 14.21 -8.59
N ARG A 203 -14.57 13.07 -9.17
CA ARG A 203 -15.87 12.42 -8.92
C ARG A 203 -16.00 12.00 -7.46
N GLN A 204 -14.96 11.36 -6.91
CA GLN A 204 -14.93 10.87 -5.53
C GLN A 204 -14.90 12.00 -4.48
N MET A 205 -14.32 13.15 -4.82
CA MET A 205 -14.34 14.33 -3.94
C MET A 205 -15.70 15.04 -3.86
N ARG A 206 -16.62 14.84 -4.83
CA ARG A 206 -17.91 15.58 -4.90
C ARG A 206 -18.74 15.52 -3.60
N PRO A 207 -18.90 14.37 -2.92
CA PRO A 207 -19.68 14.28 -1.69
C PRO A 207 -19.13 15.09 -0.52
N TYR A 208 -17.86 15.50 -0.58
CA TYR A 208 -17.16 16.24 0.48
C TYR A 208 -17.17 17.75 0.26
N ILE A 209 -17.73 18.22 -0.86
CA ILE A 209 -17.86 19.65 -1.17
C ILE A 209 -18.84 20.29 -0.18
N GLY A 210 -18.40 21.36 0.48
CA GLY A 210 -19.15 22.03 1.55
C GLY A 210 -19.06 21.33 2.91
N ARG A 211 -18.30 20.23 3.02
CA ARG A 211 -18.03 19.52 4.28
C ARG A 211 -16.56 19.64 4.68
N THR A 212 -15.67 19.11 3.84
CA THR A 212 -14.21 19.08 4.07
C THR A 212 -13.49 20.00 3.11
N ILE A 213 -13.99 20.14 1.87
CA ILE A 213 -13.43 21.03 0.85
C ILE A 213 -14.47 22.07 0.43
N SER A 214 -14.06 23.34 0.32
CA SER A 214 -14.97 24.38 -0.19
C SER A 214 -15.24 24.18 -1.68
N ARG A 215 -16.40 24.64 -2.17
CA ARG A 215 -16.70 24.64 -3.62
C ARG A 215 -15.64 25.41 -4.40
N LYS A 216 -15.18 26.55 -3.86
CA LYS A 216 -14.15 27.39 -4.49
C LYS A 216 -12.83 26.62 -4.66
N THR A 217 -12.38 25.93 -3.62
CA THR A 217 -11.16 25.11 -3.65
C THR A 217 -11.29 23.96 -4.66
N TYR A 218 -12.42 23.24 -4.65
CA TYR A 218 -12.67 22.17 -5.61
C TYR A 218 -12.59 22.65 -7.07
N THR A 219 -13.28 23.76 -7.39
CA THR A 219 -13.25 24.34 -8.75
C THR A 219 -11.84 24.82 -9.12
N ALA A 220 -11.10 25.42 -8.19
CA ALA A 220 -9.72 25.85 -8.43
C ALA A 220 -8.78 24.67 -8.73
N LEU A 221 -8.90 23.56 -7.98
CA LEU A 221 -8.12 22.33 -8.22
C LEU A 221 -8.44 21.73 -9.59
N GLN A 222 -9.72 21.62 -9.96
CA GLN A 222 -10.12 21.15 -11.29
C GLN A 222 -9.53 22.00 -12.40
N HIS A 223 -9.65 23.32 -12.27
CA HIS A 223 -9.10 24.24 -13.27
C HIS A 223 -7.58 24.09 -13.38
N TYR A 224 -6.86 24.04 -12.25
CA TYR A 224 -5.41 23.87 -12.22
C TYR A 224 -4.98 22.59 -12.95
N VAL A 225 -5.59 21.44 -12.60
CA VAL A 225 -5.25 20.14 -13.20
C VAL A 225 -5.53 20.13 -14.70
N TYR A 226 -6.70 20.61 -15.14
CA TYR A 226 -7.02 20.63 -16.57
C TYR A 226 -6.13 21.59 -17.37
N GLN A 227 -5.76 22.74 -16.80
CA GLN A 227 -4.81 23.64 -17.45
C GLN A 227 -3.40 23.04 -17.51
N PHE A 228 -2.94 22.38 -16.45
CA PHE A 228 -1.66 21.67 -16.45
C PHE A 228 -1.65 20.59 -17.54
N LEU A 229 -2.65 19.71 -17.59
CA LEU A 229 -2.73 18.67 -18.62
C LEU A 229 -2.80 19.24 -20.04
N LYS A 230 -3.39 20.43 -20.21
CA LYS A 230 -3.45 21.12 -21.50
C LYS A 230 -2.10 21.74 -21.89
N HIS A 231 -1.47 22.49 -21.00
CA HIS A 231 -0.22 23.20 -21.29
C HIS A 231 0.98 22.25 -21.38
N ASP A 232 1.07 21.27 -20.49
CA ASP A 232 2.20 20.34 -20.38
C ASP A 232 1.98 19.03 -21.16
N LYS A 233 1.00 18.98 -22.06
CA LYS A 233 0.71 17.81 -22.90
C LYS A 233 1.95 17.32 -23.65
N GLU A 234 2.75 18.25 -24.17
CA GLU A 234 3.96 17.91 -24.93
C GLU A 234 5.06 17.31 -24.03
N LEU A 235 5.22 17.84 -22.81
CA LEU A 235 6.13 17.26 -21.82
C LEU A 235 5.73 15.82 -21.47
N LEU A 236 4.45 15.57 -21.21
CA LEU A 236 3.94 14.23 -20.91
C LEU A 236 4.11 13.28 -22.12
N ARG A 237 3.88 13.78 -23.34
CA ARG A 237 4.10 13.03 -24.58
C ARG A 237 5.57 12.66 -24.76
N GLN A 238 6.50 13.60 -24.52
CA GLN A 238 7.93 13.32 -24.60
C GLN A 238 8.37 12.29 -23.57
N ARG A 239 7.83 12.34 -22.35
CA ARG A 239 8.11 11.32 -21.34
C ARG A 239 7.63 9.94 -21.75
N PHE A 240 6.44 9.86 -22.37
CA PHE A 240 5.94 8.61 -22.92
C PHE A 240 6.82 8.08 -24.06
N LEU A 241 7.27 8.95 -24.97
CA LEU A 241 8.08 8.55 -26.14
C LEU A 241 9.53 8.18 -25.81
N HIS A 242 10.09 8.75 -24.74
CA HIS A 242 11.47 8.48 -24.32
C HIS A 242 11.54 7.47 -23.16
N ASP A 243 10.54 6.59 -23.01
CA ASP A 243 10.49 5.55 -21.98
C ASP A 243 10.74 6.04 -20.55
N HIS A 244 10.21 7.23 -20.22
CA HIS A 244 10.29 7.79 -18.87
C HIS A 244 9.09 7.40 -17.99
N ILE A 245 8.24 6.48 -18.45
CA ILE A 245 7.16 5.87 -17.67
C ILE A 245 7.71 4.58 -17.05
N ARG A 246 7.84 4.57 -15.72
CA ARG A 246 8.41 3.47 -14.95
C ARG A 246 7.37 2.96 -13.95
N ASP A 247 7.37 1.67 -13.69
CA ASP A 247 6.53 1.02 -12.68
C ASP A 247 7.11 1.21 -11.27
N CYS A 248 7.20 2.47 -10.84
CA CYS A 248 7.85 2.87 -9.60
C CYS A 248 6.89 3.55 -8.62
N HIS A 249 7.37 3.78 -7.40
CA HIS A 249 6.56 4.41 -6.36
C HIS A 249 6.41 5.93 -6.59
N GLY A 250 5.17 6.43 -6.59
CA GLY A 250 4.86 7.85 -6.81
C GLY A 250 4.83 8.73 -5.54
N ASP A 251 4.76 8.15 -4.35
CA ASP A 251 4.59 8.86 -3.06
C ASP A 251 5.69 8.49 -2.03
N LEU A 252 6.95 8.68 -2.40
CA LEU A 252 8.05 8.35 -1.48
C LEU A 252 8.12 9.36 -0.33
N ARG A 253 7.82 8.91 0.89
CA ARG A 253 7.80 9.74 2.10
C ARG A 253 8.89 9.32 3.07
N LEU A 254 9.41 10.27 3.84
CA LEU A 254 10.51 10.02 4.79
C LEU A 254 10.19 8.95 5.84
N GLN A 255 8.90 8.79 6.19
CA GLN A 255 8.45 7.75 7.12
C GLN A 255 8.54 6.33 6.55
N HIS A 256 8.69 6.19 5.23
CA HIS A 256 8.77 4.89 4.56
C HIS A 256 10.20 4.53 4.11
N ILE A 257 11.14 5.45 4.28
CA ILE A 257 12.56 5.23 4.01
C ILE A 257 13.23 4.81 5.32
N TYR A 258 13.84 3.64 5.34
CA TYR A 258 14.60 3.13 6.47
C TYR A 258 16.09 3.07 6.11
N VAL A 259 16.92 3.54 7.04
CA VAL A 259 18.37 3.43 6.96
C VAL A 259 18.79 2.43 8.03
N LEU A 260 19.16 1.23 7.59
CA LEU A 260 19.51 0.11 8.45
C LEU A 260 21.03 -0.07 8.46
N PRO A 261 21.63 -0.47 9.59
CA PRO A 261 23.03 -0.91 9.62
C PRO A 261 23.20 -2.21 8.82
N GLU A 262 24.27 -2.35 8.04
CA GLU A 262 24.69 -3.63 7.43
C GLU A 262 25.65 -4.39 8.32
N ASP A 263 25.65 -5.71 8.18
CA ASP A 263 26.73 -6.58 8.63
C ASP A 263 28.01 -6.19 7.87
N GLY A 264 28.89 -5.41 8.51
CA GLY A 264 30.14 -4.91 7.91
C GLY A 264 30.34 -3.40 7.95
N GLY A 265 29.43 -2.63 8.57
CA GLY A 265 29.62 -1.20 8.87
C GLY A 265 29.24 -0.22 7.75
N SER A 266 28.75 -0.71 6.61
CA SER A 266 28.01 0.09 5.63
C SER A 266 26.51 0.12 5.99
N ALA A 267 25.72 1.02 5.42
CA ALA A 267 24.29 1.14 5.73
C ALA A 267 23.46 0.68 4.53
N SER A 268 22.47 -0.19 4.79
CA SER A 268 21.52 -0.71 3.80
C SER A 268 20.27 0.16 3.84
N TYR A 269 19.74 0.45 2.67
CA TYR A 269 18.55 1.27 2.52
C TYR A 269 17.38 0.38 2.17
N CYS A 270 16.34 0.46 2.98
CA CYS A 270 15.07 -0.18 2.70
C CYS A 270 14.04 0.90 2.40
N LEU A 271 13.54 0.92 1.18
CA LEU A 271 12.40 1.76 0.81
C LEU A 271 11.17 0.88 0.86
N THR A 272 10.37 1.05 1.91
CA THR A 272 9.06 0.41 1.98
C THR A 272 8.03 1.35 1.39
N ALA A 273 6.92 0.83 0.89
CA ALA A 273 5.80 1.63 0.46
C ALA A 273 4.52 1.21 1.19
N SER A 274 3.69 2.18 1.53
CA SER A 274 2.30 1.87 1.79
C SER A 274 1.64 1.50 0.45
N SER A 275 1.29 0.23 0.28
CA SER A 275 0.48 -0.30 -0.85
C SER A 275 -0.83 0.42 -1.15
N SER A 276 -1.18 1.48 -0.42
CA SER A 276 -2.35 2.30 -0.70
C SER A 276 -2.20 3.16 -1.95
N MET A 277 -1.07 3.15 -2.65
CA MET A 277 -0.85 4.10 -3.76
C MET A 277 -0.22 3.53 -5.03
N SER A 278 0.03 2.21 -5.10
CA SER A 278 0.60 1.58 -6.30
C SER A 278 -0.34 1.56 -7.53
N ALA A 279 -1.62 1.91 -7.38
CA ALA A 279 -2.58 1.87 -8.48
C ALA A 279 -3.08 3.24 -8.99
N SER A 280 -2.83 4.37 -8.31
CA SER A 280 -3.39 5.67 -8.75
C SER A 280 -2.65 6.94 -8.34
N ALA A 281 -1.44 6.85 -7.78
CA ALA A 281 -0.64 8.04 -7.45
C ALA A 281 0.42 8.36 -8.52
N MET A 282 0.20 7.94 -9.77
CA MET A 282 1.04 8.39 -10.87
C MET A 282 0.54 9.77 -11.32
N VAL A 283 1.45 10.73 -11.20
CA VAL A 283 1.35 12.16 -11.58
C VAL A 283 0.93 13.09 -10.44
N MET A 284 1.89 13.38 -9.56
CA MET A 284 2.11 14.76 -9.09
C MET A 284 3.60 15.10 -8.97
N SER A 285 4.02 16.03 -9.84
CA SER A 285 5.00 17.11 -9.66
C SER A 285 6.09 17.15 -10.74
N PRO A 286 6.18 18.22 -11.55
CA PRO A 286 7.27 18.46 -12.48
C PRO A 286 8.47 18.97 -11.69
N VAL A 287 9.18 18.09 -10.97
CA VAL A 287 10.55 18.43 -10.57
C VAL A 287 11.42 18.24 -11.81
N LYS A 288 11.81 19.35 -12.43
CA LYS A 288 12.87 19.36 -13.44
C LYS A 288 14.17 18.93 -12.76
N TRP A 289 14.49 17.65 -12.81
CA TRP A 289 15.85 17.19 -12.61
C TRP A 289 16.59 17.48 -13.92
N HIS A 290 17.29 18.62 -13.97
CA HIS A 290 18.37 18.79 -14.93
C HIS A 290 19.51 17.92 -14.40
N PHE A 291 19.81 16.83 -15.10
CA PHE A 291 21.14 16.26 -15.06
C PHE A 291 22.09 17.18 -15.83
#